data_AF-A0A1Y2J1Z2-F1
#
_entry.id   AF-A0A1Y2J1Z2-F1
#
_cell.length_a   1.000
_cell.length_b   1.000
_cell.length_c   1.000
_cell.angle_alpha   90.00
_cell.angle_beta   90.00
_cell.angle_gamma   90.00
#
_symmetry.space_group_name_H-M   'P 1'
#
loop_
_entity.id
_entity.type
_entity.pdbx_description
1 polymer ?
#
loop_
_entity_poly.entity_id
_entity_poly.type
_entity_poly.pdbx_seq_one_letter_code
_entity_poly.pdbx_strand_id
1 'polypeptide(L)'
;MKTKTARKSTGTKGPYDKPKRTNKRKPTTDSIPSIPSSSVLPVDSAAPSSTPPRKGMILFRDACLDVISRFYPKTKPRNDWDVLQLGSYTKLEDNPETVYPWLDERYAQRVKMLGRELTDKSVKKVLYTYVEHSGKKPRPGDPLVFIQPLPDSNYSIRLFPGSLTLAEYCMDFVDNATGEPVNSPFEHELWSVPNPDTPWLTAPMAGKLRSAERGHGIKPEDILPGEEKYFLRDGQTCVLVRPGKRSVRFTVPVRRRPGQEKAAETMDVLNFPKVVDA
;
A
#
# COMPACT_ATOMS: atom_id res chain seq x y z
N MET A 1 -64.43 53.19 25.74
CA MET A 1 -65.23 52.02 26.19
C MET A 1 -64.79 50.79 25.41
N LYS A 2 -64.46 49.68 26.12
CA LYS A 2 -64.78 48.25 25.85
C LYS A 2 -64.71 47.76 24.37
N THR A 3 -64.13 46.63 23.95
CA THR A 3 -63.43 45.47 24.55
C THR A 3 -62.88 44.60 23.39
N LYS A 4 -61.81 43.85 23.69
CA LYS A 4 -61.29 42.58 23.11
C LYS A 4 -62.13 41.84 22.04
N THR A 5 -61.45 41.17 21.09
CA THR A 5 -61.31 39.68 21.08
C THR A 5 -60.17 39.23 20.15
N ALA A 6 -59.39 38.27 20.65
CA ALA A 6 -58.23 37.64 20.03
C ALA A 6 -58.60 36.46 19.12
N ARG A 7 -57.74 36.11 18.17
CA ARG A 7 -57.69 34.75 17.61
C ARG A 7 -56.26 34.24 17.50
N LYS A 8 -56.06 33.08 18.14
CA LYS A 8 -54.82 32.32 18.35
C LYS A 8 -54.19 31.87 17.03
N SER A 9 -52.87 32.03 16.89
CA SER A 9 -52.08 31.27 15.92
C SER A 9 -51.51 30.01 16.61
N THR A 10 -51.78 28.86 16.01
CA THR A 10 -51.22 27.57 16.40
C THR A 10 -49.85 27.40 15.72
N GLY A 11 -48.82 27.26 16.55
CA GLY A 11 -47.45 27.01 16.10
C GLY A 11 -47.29 25.61 15.50
N THR A 12 -46.61 25.54 14.36
CA THR A 12 -46.14 24.29 13.75
C THR A 12 -44.68 24.13 14.13
N LYS A 13 -44.37 23.14 14.98
CA LYS A 13 -43.00 22.77 15.38
C LYS A 13 -42.40 21.86 14.31
N GLY A 14 -41.28 22.25 13.71
CA GLY A 14 -40.46 21.39 12.84
C GLY A 14 -39.60 20.42 13.67
N PRO A 15 -39.17 19.27 13.10
CA PRO A 15 -38.71 18.10 13.87
C PRO A 15 -37.23 18.13 14.27
N TYR A 16 -36.59 19.29 14.39
CA TYR A 16 -35.18 19.37 14.79
C TYR A 16 -34.92 20.48 15.82
N ASP A 17 -35.55 20.37 16.99
CA ASP A 17 -35.12 21.08 18.18
C ASP A 17 -33.94 20.34 18.82
N LYS A 18 -32.71 20.85 18.61
CA LYS A 18 -31.50 20.37 19.32
C LYS A 18 -31.32 21.16 20.62
N PRO A 19 -31.04 20.49 21.76
CA PRO A 19 -30.77 21.19 23.01
C PRO A 19 -29.40 21.89 23.01
N LYS A 20 -29.39 23.14 23.49
CA LYS A 20 -28.20 23.95 23.79
C LYS A 20 -27.30 23.22 24.78
N ARG A 21 -26.08 22.88 24.36
CA ARG A 21 -25.02 22.36 25.23
C ARG A 21 -24.07 23.50 25.61
N THR A 22 -23.95 23.77 26.90
CA THR A 22 -23.09 24.80 27.49
C THR A 22 -21.64 24.33 27.52
N ASN A 23 -20.73 25.09 26.89
CA ASN A 23 -19.29 24.84 26.92
C ASN A 23 -18.62 25.64 28.03
N LYS A 24 -18.09 24.95 29.05
CA LYS A 24 -17.11 25.51 30.00
C LYS A 24 -15.71 25.39 29.40
N ARG A 25 -15.04 26.53 29.19
CA ARG A 25 -13.60 26.61 28.87
C ARG A 25 -12.78 26.39 30.14
N LYS A 26 -11.72 25.58 30.05
CA LYS A 26 -10.55 25.61 30.95
C LYS A 26 -9.26 25.62 30.10
N PRO A 27 -8.16 26.17 30.64
CA PRO A 27 -7.12 26.82 29.86
C PRO A 27 -6.02 25.87 29.39
N THR A 28 -5.40 26.30 28.30
CA THR A 28 -4.29 25.75 27.54
C THR A 28 -3.00 25.71 28.36
N THR A 29 -2.26 24.61 28.29
CA THR A 29 -0.85 24.55 28.70
C THR A 29 -0.07 23.99 27.52
N ASP A 30 0.87 24.78 27.03
CA ASP A 30 1.77 24.45 25.94
C ASP A 30 2.64 23.24 26.30
N SER A 31 2.59 22.22 25.45
CA SER A 31 3.59 21.15 25.43
C SER A 31 3.88 20.79 23.97
N ILE A 32 5.16 20.96 23.63
CA ILE A 32 5.78 20.66 22.35
C ILE A 32 5.62 19.16 22.06
N PRO A 33 5.08 18.73 20.90
CA PRO A 33 5.02 17.32 20.59
C PRO A 33 6.38 16.83 20.11
N SER A 34 7.00 16.01 20.96
CA SER A 34 8.14 15.16 20.64
C SER A 34 7.70 14.10 19.63
N ILE A 35 8.46 13.94 18.56
CA ILE A 35 8.27 12.92 17.51
C ILE A 35 8.55 11.54 18.10
N PRO A 36 7.61 10.57 18.10
CA PRO A 36 7.95 9.17 18.24
C PRO A 36 8.21 8.59 16.85
N SER A 37 9.51 8.46 16.55
CA SER A 37 10.02 7.62 15.48
C SER A 37 9.98 6.17 15.95
N SER A 38 9.02 5.39 15.46
CA SER A 38 9.11 3.93 15.23
C SER A 38 7.72 3.41 14.91
N SER A 39 7.57 2.92 13.68
CA SER A 39 6.42 2.16 13.21
C SER A 39 6.39 0.81 13.95
N VAL A 40 5.83 0.80 15.16
CA VAL A 40 5.50 -0.45 15.86
C VAL A 40 4.22 -0.97 15.22
N LEU A 41 4.34 -2.07 14.48
CA LEU A 41 3.17 -2.83 14.03
C LEU A 41 2.39 -3.31 15.27
N PRO A 42 1.06 -3.17 15.31
CA PRO A 42 0.27 -3.73 16.40
C PRO A 42 0.40 -5.26 16.36
N VAL A 43 0.94 -5.82 17.44
CA VAL A 43 1.01 -7.26 17.68
C VAL A 43 -0.36 -7.70 18.14
N ASP A 44 -1.28 -7.92 17.20
CA ASP A 44 -2.50 -8.64 17.51
C ASP A 44 -2.19 -10.13 17.63
N SER A 45 -2.35 -10.62 18.87
CA SER A 45 -2.30 -12.03 19.23
C SER A 45 -3.47 -12.79 18.59
N ALA A 46 -3.31 -13.19 17.34
CA ALA A 46 -4.10 -14.29 16.79
C ALA A 46 -3.25 -15.57 16.80
N ALA A 47 -3.81 -16.64 17.35
CA ALA A 47 -3.38 -18.01 17.04
C ALA A 47 -3.48 -18.24 15.51
N PRO A 48 -2.76 -19.21 14.91
CA PRO A 48 -2.95 -19.51 13.50
C PRO A 48 -4.42 -19.89 13.28
N SER A 49 -5.19 -18.99 12.68
CA SER A 49 -6.58 -19.24 12.37
C SER A 49 -6.62 -20.32 11.29
N SER A 50 -7.40 -21.36 11.54
CA SER A 50 -7.69 -22.44 10.59
C SER A 50 -8.54 -22.00 9.40
N THR A 51 -8.73 -20.69 9.22
CA THR A 51 -9.47 -20.13 8.10
C THR A 51 -8.64 -20.33 6.83
N PRO A 52 -9.23 -20.87 5.75
CA PRO A 52 -8.53 -20.96 4.47
C PRO A 52 -8.02 -19.57 4.07
N PRO A 53 -6.81 -19.47 3.51
CA PRO A 53 -6.25 -18.19 3.12
C PRO A 53 -7.17 -17.48 2.13
N ARG A 54 -7.35 -16.17 2.32
CA ARG A 54 -8.11 -15.35 1.37
C ARG A 54 -7.39 -15.40 0.03
N LYS A 55 -8.15 -15.26 -1.07
CA LYS A 55 -7.60 -15.19 -2.43
C LYS A 55 -6.50 -14.12 -2.48
N GLY A 56 -5.30 -14.50 -2.94
CA GLY A 56 -4.14 -13.59 -3.06
C GLY A 56 -3.21 -13.56 -1.84
N MET A 57 -3.52 -14.28 -0.76
CA MET A 57 -2.58 -14.47 0.34
C MET A 57 -1.60 -15.59 0.04
N ILE A 58 -0.35 -15.41 0.43
CA ILE A 58 0.71 -16.42 0.34
C ILE A 58 1.29 -16.69 1.72
N LEU A 59 1.88 -17.87 1.92
CA LEU A 59 2.61 -18.16 3.14
C LEU A 59 3.83 -17.23 3.22
N PHE A 60 4.03 -16.54 4.35
CA PHE A 60 5.17 -15.63 4.46
C PHE A 60 6.51 -16.35 4.28
N ARG A 61 6.60 -17.61 4.70
CA ARG A 61 7.74 -18.49 4.40
C ARG A 61 8.06 -18.57 2.91
N ASP A 62 7.05 -18.78 2.07
CA ASP A 62 7.25 -18.91 0.62
C ASP A 62 7.71 -17.60 0.00
N ALA A 63 7.22 -16.47 0.53
CA ALA A 63 7.69 -15.14 0.16
C ALA A 63 9.17 -14.95 0.53
N CYS A 64 9.56 -15.30 1.75
CA CYS A 64 10.95 -15.24 2.20
C CYS A 64 11.87 -16.13 1.34
N LEU A 65 11.44 -17.35 1.00
CA LEU A 65 12.22 -18.26 0.16
C LEU A 65 12.38 -17.74 -1.28
N ASP A 66 11.34 -17.12 -1.85
CA ASP A 66 11.44 -16.46 -3.16
C ASP A 66 12.45 -15.30 -3.12
N VAL A 67 12.44 -14.48 -2.06
CA VAL A 67 13.47 -13.44 -1.83
C VAL A 67 14.86 -14.06 -1.72
N ILE A 68 15.05 -15.08 -0.87
CA ILE A 68 16.35 -15.74 -0.69
C ILE A 68 16.89 -16.29 -2.00
N SER A 69 16.05 -16.91 -2.82
CA SER A 69 16.48 -17.47 -4.11
C SER A 69 17.01 -16.42 -5.09
N ARG A 70 16.52 -15.17 -4.99
CA ARG A 70 16.90 -14.06 -5.87
C ARG A 70 18.11 -13.29 -5.36
N PHE A 71 18.11 -12.97 -4.07
CA PHE A 71 19.10 -12.09 -3.46
C PHE A 71 20.27 -12.83 -2.81
N TYR A 72 20.08 -14.11 -2.48
CA TYR A 72 21.06 -14.94 -1.77
C TYR A 72 21.30 -16.31 -2.46
N PRO A 73 21.56 -16.37 -3.78
CA PRO A 73 21.69 -17.65 -4.49
C PRO A 73 22.82 -18.57 -3.98
N LYS A 74 23.87 -18.02 -3.36
CA LYS A 74 25.00 -18.77 -2.79
C LYS A 74 24.76 -19.17 -1.33
N THR A 75 23.88 -18.47 -0.62
CA THR A 75 23.61 -18.72 0.80
C THR A 75 22.35 -19.56 1.00
N LYS A 76 22.51 -20.76 1.57
CA LYS A 76 21.37 -21.65 1.87
C LYS A 76 20.93 -21.47 3.33
N PRO A 77 19.66 -21.12 3.60
CA PRO A 77 19.19 -20.95 4.98
C PRO A 77 19.25 -22.29 5.74
N ARG A 78 19.81 -22.29 6.96
CA ARG A 78 20.00 -23.51 7.77
C ARG A 78 18.76 -23.86 8.59
N ASN A 79 17.94 -22.87 8.92
CA ASN A 79 16.77 -23.01 9.80
C ASN A 79 15.76 -21.86 9.56
N ASP A 80 14.65 -21.90 10.30
CA ASP A 80 13.59 -20.88 10.21
C ASP A 80 14.08 -19.47 10.57
N TRP A 81 15.05 -19.33 11.47
CA TRP A 81 15.63 -18.02 11.78
C TRP A 81 16.34 -17.43 10.55
N ASP A 82 17.17 -18.23 9.88
CA ASP A 82 17.86 -17.82 8.65
C ASP A 82 16.85 -17.46 7.56
N VAL A 83 15.79 -18.26 7.38
CA VAL A 83 14.71 -17.96 6.40
C VAL A 83 14.08 -16.59 6.70
N LEU A 84 13.73 -16.33 7.96
CA LEU A 84 13.10 -15.08 8.35
C LEU A 84 14.04 -13.88 8.17
N GLN A 85 15.29 -13.99 8.61
CA GLN A 85 16.24 -12.88 8.53
C GLN A 85 16.61 -12.56 7.08
N LEU A 86 17.00 -13.56 6.28
CA LEU A 86 17.39 -13.34 4.89
C LEU A 86 16.22 -12.90 4.01
N GLY A 87 15.03 -13.46 4.26
CA GLY A 87 13.81 -13.07 3.55
C GLY A 87 13.28 -11.67 3.90
N SER A 88 13.68 -11.11 5.05
CA SER A 88 13.25 -9.78 5.51
C SER A 88 14.33 -8.70 5.37
N TYR A 89 15.58 -9.10 5.13
CA TYR A 89 16.73 -8.19 5.15
C TYR A 89 17.63 -8.46 3.94
N THR A 90 17.40 -7.74 2.85
CA THR A 90 18.11 -7.91 1.56
C THR A 90 19.35 -7.02 1.39
N LYS A 91 19.83 -6.39 2.47
CA LYS A 91 20.95 -5.43 2.40
C LYS A 91 22.34 -6.06 2.51
N LEU A 92 22.41 -7.36 2.80
CA LEU A 92 23.68 -8.07 2.88
C LEU A 92 24.10 -8.53 1.49
N GLU A 93 25.40 -8.47 1.23
CA GLU A 93 26.01 -9.16 0.11
C GLU A 93 25.85 -10.68 0.28
N ASP A 94 25.59 -11.39 -0.82
CA ASP A 94 25.46 -12.85 -0.82
C ASP A 94 26.82 -13.55 -0.70
N ASN A 95 27.37 -13.51 0.52
CA ASN A 95 28.60 -14.20 0.89
C ASN A 95 28.34 -15.05 2.15
N PRO A 96 28.27 -16.39 2.02
CA PRO A 96 28.01 -17.29 3.14
C PRO A 96 28.98 -17.11 4.32
N GLU A 97 30.24 -16.76 4.07
CA GLU A 97 31.27 -16.60 5.12
C GLU A 97 31.01 -15.41 6.03
N THR A 98 30.36 -14.36 5.51
CA THR A 98 30.01 -13.16 6.30
C THR A 98 28.57 -13.21 6.79
N VAL A 99 27.67 -13.81 6.00
CA VAL A 99 26.24 -13.90 6.32
C VAL A 99 25.96 -14.82 7.51
N TYR A 100 26.57 -16.00 7.59
CA TYR A 100 26.29 -16.91 8.71
C TYR A 100 26.73 -16.36 10.07
N PRO A 101 27.94 -15.79 10.24
CA PRO A 101 28.31 -15.15 11.51
C PRO A 101 27.35 -14.02 11.92
N TRP A 102 26.89 -13.21 10.96
CA TRP A 102 25.91 -12.16 11.22
C TRP A 102 24.55 -12.72 11.68
N LEU A 103 24.09 -13.80 11.04
CA LEU A 103 22.84 -14.49 11.42
C LEU A 103 22.95 -15.08 12.83
N ASP A 104 24.08 -15.71 13.15
CA ASP A 104 24.37 -16.34 14.43
C ASP A 104 24.44 -15.29 15.55
N GLU A 105 25.12 -14.16 15.31
CA GLU A 105 25.19 -13.04 16.26
C GLU A 105 23.80 -12.48 16.56
N ARG A 106 22.99 -12.21 15.52
CA ARG A 106 21.63 -11.68 15.71
C ARG A 106 20.72 -12.68 16.42
N TYR A 107 20.85 -13.96 16.12
CA TYR A 107 20.10 -15.00 16.83
C TYR A 107 20.50 -15.01 18.31
N ALA A 108 21.79 -15.01 18.62
CA ALA A 108 22.28 -14.97 19.99
C ALA A 108 21.78 -13.73 20.75
N GLN A 109 21.79 -12.55 20.12
CA GLN A 109 21.22 -11.33 20.71
C GLN A 109 19.72 -11.47 21.00
N ARG A 110 18.95 -12.07 20.08
CA ARG A 110 17.51 -12.28 20.27
C ARG A 110 17.21 -13.30 21.36
N VAL A 111 17.95 -14.40 21.39
CA VAL A 111 17.87 -15.45 22.43
C VAL A 111 18.24 -14.89 23.80
N LYS A 112 19.25 -14.01 23.90
CA LYS A 112 19.61 -13.33 25.15
C LYS A 112 18.46 -12.46 25.67
N MET A 113 17.68 -11.84 24.79
CA MET A 113 16.60 -10.92 25.14
C MET A 113 15.29 -11.64 25.48
N LEU A 114 14.92 -12.68 24.73
CA LEU A 114 13.59 -13.31 24.81
C LEU A 114 13.63 -14.78 25.25
N GLY A 115 14.81 -15.39 25.31
CA GLY A 115 14.95 -16.84 25.46
C GLY A 115 14.77 -17.58 24.13
N ARG A 116 15.35 -18.79 24.07
CA ARG A 116 15.37 -19.63 22.86
C ARG A 116 13.96 -20.04 22.43
N GLU A 117 13.19 -20.61 23.34
CA GLU A 117 11.87 -21.15 23.02
C GLU A 117 10.92 -20.09 22.47
N LEU A 118 10.86 -18.92 23.11
CA LEU A 118 10.03 -17.81 22.65
C LEU A 118 10.52 -17.25 21.32
N THR A 119 11.83 -17.20 21.09
CA THR A 119 12.41 -16.78 19.81
C THR A 119 11.96 -17.72 18.69
N ASP A 120 12.22 -19.02 18.84
CA ASP A 120 11.91 -20.02 17.81
C ASP A 120 10.40 -20.11 17.54
N LYS A 121 9.58 -20.08 18.60
CA LYS A 121 8.12 -20.05 18.49
C LYS A 121 7.63 -18.80 17.75
N SER A 122 8.22 -17.63 18.01
CA SER A 122 7.84 -16.39 17.34
C SER A 122 8.22 -16.41 15.87
N VAL A 123 9.42 -16.87 15.53
CA VAL A 123 9.89 -17.01 14.15
C VAL A 123 8.98 -17.94 13.36
N LYS A 124 8.68 -19.12 13.92
CA LYS A 124 7.77 -20.08 13.30
C LYS A 124 6.37 -19.49 13.14
N LYS A 125 5.84 -18.80 14.15
CA LYS A 125 4.53 -18.14 14.04
C LYS A 125 4.49 -17.16 12.86
N VAL A 126 5.53 -16.31 12.72
CA VAL A 126 5.60 -15.30 11.66
C VAL A 126 5.71 -15.96 10.28
N LEU A 127 6.62 -16.91 10.09
CA LEU A 127 6.81 -17.57 8.78
C LEU A 127 5.58 -18.34 8.31
N TYR A 128 4.83 -18.93 9.23
CA TYR A 128 3.64 -19.71 8.90
C TYR A 128 2.35 -18.88 8.93
N THR A 129 2.47 -17.56 8.96
CA THR A 129 1.33 -16.65 8.76
C THR A 129 1.11 -16.41 7.26
N TYR A 130 -0.14 -16.43 6.84
CA TYR A 130 -0.53 -15.99 5.51
C TYR A 130 -0.53 -14.47 5.45
N VAL A 131 0.14 -13.91 4.45
CA VAL A 131 0.25 -12.47 4.25
C VAL A 131 -0.20 -12.10 2.84
N GLU A 132 -0.74 -10.91 2.69
CA GLU A 132 -0.83 -10.29 1.36
C GLU A 132 0.54 -9.74 1.00
N HIS A 133 1.03 -10.12 -0.18
CA HIS A 133 2.33 -9.67 -0.66
C HIS A 133 2.15 -8.55 -1.68
N SER A 134 2.92 -7.47 -1.52
CA SER A 134 3.00 -6.37 -2.48
C SER A 134 4.42 -6.30 -3.05
N GLY A 135 4.54 -5.96 -4.33
CA GLY A 135 5.83 -5.74 -4.99
C GLY A 135 6.51 -6.95 -5.60
N LYS A 136 5.91 -8.15 -5.57
CA LYS A 136 6.44 -9.32 -6.31
C LYS A 136 6.23 -9.09 -7.79
N LYS A 137 7.32 -9.04 -8.55
CA LYS A 137 7.26 -8.97 -10.01
C LYS A 137 6.46 -10.15 -10.58
N PRO A 138 5.57 -9.92 -11.55
CA PRO A 138 4.73 -10.96 -12.11
C PRO A 138 5.57 -11.95 -12.93
N ARG A 139 5.14 -13.20 -12.96
CA ARG A 139 5.68 -14.24 -13.87
C ARG A 139 4.87 -14.27 -15.17
N PRO A 140 5.44 -14.78 -16.27
CA PRO A 140 4.68 -14.99 -17.50
C PRO A 140 3.40 -15.81 -17.24
N GLY A 141 2.25 -15.29 -17.70
CA GLY A 141 0.95 -15.91 -17.50
C GLY A 141 0.22 -15.51 -16.21
N ASP A 142 0.83 -14.70 -15.33
CA ASP A 142 0.13 -14.17 -14.16
C ASP A 142 -1.06 -13.30 -14.59
N PRO A 143 -2.25 -13.47 -13.98
CA PRO A 143 -3.43 -12.71 -14.35
C PRO A 143 -3.35 -11.27 -13.86
N LEU A 144 -4.18 -10.39 -14.44
CA LEU A 144 -4.32 -8.99 -14.02
C LEU A 144 -3.03 -8.16 -14.15
N VAL A 145 -2.16 -8.56 -15.08
CA VAL A 145 -1.01 -7.78 -15.52
C VAL A 145 -1.44 -6.96 -16.75
N PHE A 146 -1.26 -5.66 -16.68
CA PHE A 146 -1.63 -4.73 -17.75
C PHE A 146 -0.37 -4.02 -18.24
N ILE A 147 -0.09 -4.09 -19.54
CA ILE A 147 1.07 -3.43 -20.16
C ILE A 147 0.54 -2.41 -21.15
N GLN A 148 1.05 -1.17 -21.08
CA GLN A 148 0.68 -0.08 -21.97
C GLN A 148 1.94 0.65 -22.47
N PRO A 149 2.16 0.73 -23.80
CA PRO A 149 3.32 1.40 -24.36
C PRO A 149 3.30 2.90 -24.12
N LEU A 150 4.47 3.46 -23.80
CA LEU A 150 4.62 4.91 -23.73
C LEU A 150 4.76 5.48 -25.15
N PRO A 151 4.05 6.57 -25.50
CA PRO A 151 4.21 7.23 -26.79
C PRO A 151 5.65 7.67 -27.01
N ASP A 152 6.17 7.49 -28.22
CA ASP A 152 7.53 7.90 -28.61
C ASP A 152 8.63 7.31 -27.71
N SER A 153 8.51 6.05 -27.31
CA SER A 153 9.40 5.39 -26.35
C SER A 153 9.55 3.89 -26.64
N ASN A 154 10.73 3.34 -26.32
CA ASN A 154 10.99 1.89 -26.38
C ASN A 154 10.51 1.16 -25.11
N TYR A 155 9.82 1.85 -24.22
CA TYR A 155 9.40 1.33 -22.92
C TYR A 155 7.89 1.39 -22.75
N SER A 156 7.35 0.48 -21.95
CA SER A 156 5.95 0.43 -21.53
C SER A 156 5.84 0.61 -20.01
N ILE A 157 4.67 1.07 -19.57
CA ILE A 157 4.26 0.93 -18.16
C ILE A 157 3.62 -0.44 -18.01
N ARG A 158 4.02 -1.18 -16.98
CA ARG A 158 3.36 -2.41 -16.57
C ARG A 158 2.76 -2.24 -15.17
N LEU A 159 1.46 -2.50 -15.06
CA LEU A 159 0.72 -2.59 -13.79
C LEU A 159 0.47 -4.05 -13.45
N PHE A 160 0.67 -4.42 -12.19
CA PHE A 160 0.40 -5.77 -11.71
C PHE A 160 -0.12 -5.75 -10.26
N PRO A 161 -0.80 -6.81 -9.82
CA PRO A 161 -1.46 -6.81 -8.51
C PRO A 161 -0.47 -6.63 -7.35
N GLY A 162 -0.81 -5.74 -6.42
CA GLY A 162 -0.22 -5.67 -5.07
C GLY A 162 -1.20 -6.18 -4.01
N SER A 163 -1.11 -5.63 -2.79
CA SER A 163 -2.05 -5.94 -1.70
C SER A 163 -3.49 -5.62 -2.10
N LEU A 164 -4.40 -6.58 -1.89
CA LEU A 164 -5.83 -6.40 -2.12
C LEU A 164 -6.46 -5.55 -1.01
N THR A 165 -6.06 -5.78 0.25
CA THR A 165 -6.56 -5.07 1.42
C THR A 165 -6.16 -3.59 1.42
N LEU A 166 -4.95 -3.27 0.94
CA LEU A 166 -4.47 -1.90 0.81
C LEU A 166 -4.92 -1.22 -0.50
N ALA A 167 -5.69 -1.93 -1.33
CA ALA A 167 -6.09 -1.50 -2.66
C ALA A 167 -4.87 -1.08 -3.52
N GLU A 168 -3.77 -1.83 -3.43
CA GLU A 168 -2.52 -1.55 -4.12
C GLU A 168 -2.40 -2.25 -5.47
N TYR A 169 -1.83 -1.52 -6.43
CA TYR A 169 -1.17 -2.03 -7.62
C TYR A 169 0.32 -1.69 -7.53
N CYS A 170 1.13 -2.53 -8.12
CA CYS A 170 2.52 -2.22 -8.38
C CYS A 170 2.68 -1.76 -9.82
N MET A 171 3.60 -0.82 -10.03
CA MET A 171 3.95 -0.29 -11.35
C MET A 171 5.45 -0.38 -11.57
N ASP A 172 5.88 -0.86 -12.73
CA ASP A 172 7.25 -0.77 -13.21
C ASP A 172 7.32 -0.39 -14.70
N PHE A 173 8.53 -0.15 -15.19
CA PHE A 173 8.80 0.00 -16.61
C PHE A 173 9.29 -1.34 -17.17
N VAL A 174 8.90 -1.63 -18.40
CA VAL A 174 9.42 -2.77 -19.16
C VAL A 174 9.95 -2.33 -20.51
N ASP A 175 11.01 -2.97 -20.97
CA ASP A 175 11.51 -2.81 -22.33
C ASP A 175 10.56 -3.49 -23.32
N ASN A 176 10.19 -2.81 -24.41
CA ASN A 176 9.19 -3.31 -25.35
C ASN A 176 9.67 -4.51 -26.18
N ALA A 177 10.97 -4.61 -26.43
CA ALA A 177 11.53 -5.66 -27.27
C ALA A 177 11.70 -6.97 -26.49
N THR A 178 12.13 -6.88 -25.24
CA THR A 178 12.43 -8.03 -24.39
C THR A 178 11.31 -8.39 -23.42
N GLY A 179 10.46 -7.42 -23.06
CA GLY A 179 9.45 -7.57 -22.01
C GLY A 179 10.03 -7.55 -20.58
N GLU A 180 11.34 -7.36 -20.45
CA GLU A 180 12.03 -7.39 -19.16
C GLU A 180 11.84 -6.08 -18.39
N PRO A 181 11.71 -6.14 -17.05
CA PRO A 181 11.62 -4.94 -16.24
C PRO A 181 12.94 -4.16 -16.24
N VAL A 182 12.82 -2.84 -16.24
CA VAL A 182 13.96 -1.92 -16.24
C VAL A 182 13.79 -0.84 -15.18
N ASN A 183 14.89 -0.45 -14.54
CA ASN A 183 14.89 0.63 -13.55
C ASN A 183 15.02 1.97 -14.27
N SER A 184 14.17 2.94 -13.92
CA SER A 184 14.21 4.34 -14.39
C SER A 184 14.89 4.53 -15.76
N PRO A 185 14.33 3.97 -16.85
CA PRO A 185 15.04 3.86 -18.14
C PRO A 185 15.35 5.20 -18.81
N PHE A 186 14.79 6.28 -18.27
CA PHE A 186 15.04 7.66 -18.62
C PHE A 186 14.75 8.53 -17.39
N GLU A 187 15.28 9.75 -17.37
CA GLU A 187 14.91 10.75 -16.36
C GLU A 187 13.41 11.02 -16.43
N HIS A 188 12.72 10.92 -15.30
CA HIS A 188 11.28 11.15 -15.24
C HIS A 188 10.81 11.55 -13.85
N GLU A 189 9.60 12.06 -13.80
CA GLU A 189 8.87 12.23 -12.55
C GLU A 189 7.51 11.56 -12.65
N LEU A 190 7.11 10.86 -11.60
CA LEU A 190 5.78 10.30 -11.49
C LEU A 190 5.02 11.08 -10.41
N TRP A 191 3.83 11.57 -10.76
CA TRP A 191 3.01 12.39 -9.88
C TRP A 191 1.64 11.75 -9.70
N SER A 192 1.19 11.65 -8.45
CA SER A 192 -0.20 11.46 -8.13
C SER A 192 -0.91 12.80 -8.27
N VAL A 193 -2.00 12.84 -9.05
CA VAL A 193 -2.78 14.05 -9.30
C VAL A 193 -4.26 13.80 -9.03
N PRO A 194 -5.05 14.85 -8.77
CA PRO A 194 -6.48 14.69 -8.66
C PRO A 194 -7.11 14.13 -9.94
N ASN A 195 -8.16 13.32 -9.78
CA ASN A 195 -8.93 12.86 -10.93
C ASN A 195 -9.63 14.08 -11.57
N PRO A 196 -9.48 14.34 -12.88
CA PRO A 196 -10.10 15.49 -13.54
C PRO A 196 -11.63 15.49 -13.46
N ASP A 197 -12.27 14.33 -13.40
CA ASP A 197 -13.73 14.20 -13.34
C ASP A 197 -14.27 14.42 -11.92
N THR A 198 -13.42 14.25 -10.90
CA THR A 198 -13.78 14.33 -9.48
C THR A 198 -12.64 14.91 -8.61
N PRO A 199 -12.13 16.12 -8.94
CA PRO A 199 -10.88 16.62 -8.36
C PRO A 199 -10.94 16.82 -6.84
N TRP A 200 -12.14 17.05 -6.29
CA TRP A 200 -12.36 17.24 -4.86
C TRP A 200 -12.25 15.96 -4.02
N LEU A 201 -12.37 14.75 -4.63
CA LEU A 201 -12.34 13.48 -3.87
C LEU A 201 -10.91 12.99 -3.56
N THR A 202 -9.92 13.47 -4.31
CA THR A 202 -8.53 12.96 -4.27
C THR A 202 -7.54 13.90 -3.54
N ALA A 203 -8.05 14.95 -2.89
CA ALA A 203 -7.30 16.16 -2.56
C ALA A 203 -6.19 16.09 -1.47
N PRO A 204 -6.05 15.08 -0.59
CA PRO A 204 -4.83 15.00 0.20
C PRO A 204 -3.72 14.14 -0.46
N MET A 205 -3.98 13.46 -1.60
CA MET A 205 -3.05 12.47 -2.18
C MET A 205 -2.29 12.97 -3.41
N ALA A 206 -2.27 14.28 -3.68
CA ALA A 206 -1.51 14.85 -4.77
C ALA A 206 -0.03 15.02 -4.37
N GLY A 207 0.90 14.56 -5.20
CA GLY A 207 2.33 14.69 -4.90
C GLY A 207 3.23 13.80 -5.76
N LYS A 208 4.52 14.10 -5.73
CA LYS A 208 5.55 13.32 -6.43
C LYS A 208 5.70 11.95 -5.77
N LEU A 209 5.50 10.91 -6.55
CA LEU A 209 5.69 9.52 -6.13
C LEU A 209 7.17 9.16 -6.17
N ARG A 210 7.57 8.28 -5.26
CA ARG A 210 8.90 7.68 -5.21
C ARG A 210 8.75 6.17 -5.41
N SER A 211 9.76 5.54 -5.99
CA SER A 211 9.82 4.08 -6.02
C SER A 211 9.86 3.52 -4.60
N ALA A 212 9.36 2.30 -4.44
CA ALA A 212 9.31 1.60 -3.16
C ALA A 212 10.70 1.51 -2.55
N GLU A 213 11.71 1.22 -3.37
CA GLU A 213 13.11 1.09 -2.97
C GLU A 213 13.63 2.42 -2.37
N ARG A 214 13.40 3.53 -3.08
CA ARG A 214 13.78 4.87 -2.60
C ARG A 214 13.00 5.28 -1.35
N GLY A 215 11.74 4.86 -1.24
CA GLY A 215 10.94 5.04 -0.02
C GLY A 215 11.55 4.33 1.19
N HIS A 216 12.23 3.20 0.98
CA HIS A 216 12.98 2.46 2.01
C HIS A 216 14.45 2.91 2.16
N GLY A 217 14.82 4.03 1.53
CA GLY A 217 16.16 4.62 1.62
C GLY A 217 17.23 3.91 0.81
N ILE A 218 16.86 3.06 -0.17
CA ILE A 218 17.80 2.49 -1.13
C ILE A 218 18.14 3.57 -2.16
N LYS A 219 19.43 3.80 -2.40
CA LYS A 219 19.86 4.78 -3.40
C LYS A 219 19.62 4.23 -4.81
N PRO A 220 19.32 5.09 -5.80
CA PRO A 220 19.05 4.64 -7.17
C PRO A 220 20.10 3.67 -7.75
N GLU A 221 21.39 3.95 -7.50
CA GLU A 221 22.52 3.14 -7.93
C GLU A 221 22.61 1.76 -7.26
N ASP A 222 21.99 1.61 -6.09
CA ASP A 222 21.98 0.36 -5.31
C ASP A 222 20.72 -0.48 -5.60
N ILE A 223 19.80 0.02 -6.44
CA ILE A 223 18.61 -0.75 -6.83
C ILE A 223 19.02 -1.79 -7.87
N LEU A 224 18.81 -3.07 -7.55
CA LEU A 224 19.11 -4.17 -8.46
C LEU A 224 18.39 -3.98 -9.82
N PRO A 225 19.03 -4.32 -10.95
CA PRO A 225 18.43 -4.19 -12.27
C PRO A 225 17.03 -4.83 -12.35
N GLY A 226 16.05 -4.06 -12.83
CA GLY A 226 14.66 -4.49 -13.02
C GLY A 226 13.81 -4.54 -11.74
N GLU A 227 14.37 -4.31 -10.55
CA GLU A 227 13.63 -4.41 -9.29
C GLU A 227 12.86 -3.13 -8.90
N GLU A 228 13.17 -1.98 -9.51
CA GLU A 228 12.50 -0.72 -9.20
C GLU A 228 10.99 -0.83 -9.49
N LYS A 229 10.18 -0.31 -8.57
CA LYS A 229 8.72 -0.32 -8.66
C LYS A 229 8.06 0.78 -7.85
N TYR A 230 6.83 1.11 -8.18
CA TYR A 230 6.01 2.10 -7.48
C TYR A 230 4.76 1.43 -6.93
N PHE A 231 4.33 1.84 -5.73
CA PHE A 231 3.04 1.44 -5.19
C PHE A 231 1.99 2.49 -5.52
N LEU A 232 0.97 2.07 -6.27
CA LEU A 232 -0.17 2.88 -6.65
C LEU A 232 -1.44 2.28 -6.05
N ARG A 233 -2.55 3.03 -6.07
CA ARG A 233 -3.84 2.59 -5.54
C ARG A 233 -4.93 2.50 -6.61
N ASP A 234 -5.93 1.67 -6.36
CA ASP A 234 -7.13 1.57 -7.20
C ASP A 234 -7.71 2.97 -7.50
N GLY A 235 -7.91 3.28 -8.77
CA GLY A 235 -8.48 4.55 -9.22
C GLY A 235 -7.54 5.76 -9.11
N GLN A 236 -6.30 5.58 -8.64
CA GLN A 236 -5.32 6.65 -8.55
C GLN A 236 -4.98 7.17 -9.96
N THR A 237 -5.10 8.48 -10.15
CA THR A 237 -4.70 9.15 -11.39
C THR A 237 -3.26 9.61 -11.26
N CYS A 238 -2.44 9.24 -12.24
CA CYS A 238 -1.02 9.55 -12.27
C CYS A 238 -0.65 10.35 -13.53
N VAL A 239 0.39 11.17 -13.41
CA VAL A 239 1.05 11.86 -14.53
C VAL A 239 2.53 11.49 -14.51
N LEU A 240 2.99 10.89 -15.61
CA LEU A 240 4.40 10.65 -15.90
C LEU A 240 4.95 11.82 -16.72
N VAL A 241 5.82 12.61 -16.10
CA VAL A 241 6.54 13.72 -16.72
C VAL A 241 7.85 13.19 -17.30
N ARG A 242 8.12 13.52 -18.56
CA ARG A 242 9.26 13.03 -19.33
C ARG A 242 9.98 14.23 -19.97
N PRO A 243 11.26 14.51 -19.64
CA PRO A 243 11.98 15.64 -20.21
C PRO A 243 11.99 15.60 -21.74
N GLY A 244 11.72 16.74 -22.38
CA GLY A 244 11.66 16.87 -23.84
C GLY A 244 10.50 16.13 -24.53
N LYS A 245 9.59 15.49 -23.80
CA LYS A 245 8.44 14.75 -24.34
C LYS A 245 7.14 15.19 -23.68
N ARG A 246 6.01 14.89 -24.33
CA ARG A 246 4.69 15.11 -23.71
C ARG A 246 4.50 14.21 -22.50
N SER A 247 3.97 14.78 -21.42
CA SER A 247 3.56 14.04 -20.23
C SER A 247 2.43 13.07 -20.56
N VAL A 248 2.42 11.92 -19.89
CA VAL A 248 1.41 10.87 -20.04
C VAL A 248 0.57 10.82 -18.79
N ARG A 249 -0.76 10.88 -18.94
CA ARG A 249 -1.71 10.68 -17.84
C ARG A 249 -2.33 9.30 -17.96
N PHE A 250 -2.48 8.61 -16.83
CA PHE A 250 -3.18 7.33 -16.76
C PHE A 250 -3.88 7.18 -15.42
N THR A 251 -4.88 6.30 -15.36
CA THR A 251 -5.63 5.99 -14.14
C THR A 251 -5.51 4.50 -13.85
N VAL A 252 -5.14 4.16 -12.62
CA VAL A 252 -5.01 2.77 -12.17
C VAL A 252 -6.39 2.11 -12.16
N PRO A 253 -6.54 0.87 -12.66
CA PRO A 253 -7.82 0.17 -12.66
C PRO A 253 -8.42 0.05 -11.24
N VAL A 254 -9.74 0.14 -11.15
CA VAL A 254 -10.48 -0.12 -9.90
C VAL A 254 -10.95 -1.57 -9.89
N ARG A 255 -10.57 -2.35 -8.88
CA ARG A 255 -11.05 -3.73 -8.74
C ARG A 255 -12.50 -3.73 -8.27
N ARG A 256 -13.35 -4.56 -8.90
CA ARG A 256 -14.72 -4.77 -8.42
C ARG A 256 -14.69 -5.49 -7.07
N ARG A 257 -15.47 -5.00 -6.11
CA ARG A 257 -15.63 -5.62 -4.80
C ARG A 257 -16.85 -6.54 -4.81
N PRO A 258 -16.70 -7.86 -4.62
CA PRO A 258 -17.83 -8.77 -4.51
C PRO A 258 -18.76 -8.31 -3.37
N GLY A 259 -20.05 -8.10 -3.66
CA GLY A 259 -21.06 -7.70 -2.68
C GLY A 259 -21.46 -6.21 -2.70
N GLN A 260 -20.71 -5.32 -3.37
CA GLN A 260 -21.19 -3.94 -3.59
C GLN A 260 -22.44 -3.90 -4.48
N GLU A 261 -22.53 -4.79 -5.45
CA GLU A 261 -23.69 -4.90 -6.35
C GLU A 261 -24.95 -5.30 -5.58
N LYS A 262 -24.85 -6.24 -4.62
CA LYS A 262 -25.97 -6.63 -3.75
C LYS A 262 -26.42 -5.51 -2.79
N ALA A 263 -25.50 -4.67 -2.32
CA ALA A 263 -25.85 -3.53 -1.49
C ALA A 263 -26.63 -2.47 -2.28
N ALA A 264 -26.26 -2.25 -3.56
CA ALA A 264 -26.97 -1.35 -4.45
C ALA A 264 -28.42 -1.81 -4.75
N GLU A 265 -28.68 -3.12 -4.78
CA GLU A 265 -30.03 -3.68 -4.98
C GLU A 265 -31.00 -3.40 -3.82
N THR A 266 -30.48 -3.05 -2.63
CA THR A 266 -31.31 -2.75 -1.44
C THR A 266 -31.63 -1.26 -1.26
N MET A 267 -31.21 -0.42 -2.19
CA MET A 267 -31.34 1.04 -2.07
C MET A 267 -32.06 1.63 -3.29
N ASP A 268 -32.94 2.59 -3.04
CA ASP A 268 -33.49 3.41 -4.12
C ASP A 268 -32.38 4.32 -4.67
N VAL A 269 -32.07 4.16 -5.96
CA VAL A 269 -31.02 4.93 -6.64
C VAL A 269 -31.63 6.14 -7.34
N LEU A 270 -31.29 7.34 -6.88
CA LEU A 270 -31.62 8.59 -7.58
C LEU A 270 -30.52 8.93 -8.60
N ASN A 271 -30.91 9.11 -9.85
CA ASN A 271 -29.98 9.47 -10.93
C ASN A 271 -30.05 10.97 -11.21
N PHE A 272 -28.93 11.66 -11.00
CA PHE A 272 -28.74 13.05 -11.41
C PHE A 272 -27.90 13.12 -12.70
N PRO A 273 -28.02 14.19 -13.50
CA PRO A 273 -27.11 14.44 -14.62
C PRO A 273 -25.65 14.42 -14.18
N LYS A 274 -24.80 13.65 -14.88
CA LYS A 274 -23.36 13.52 -14.55
C LYS A 274 -22.52 14.69 -15.05
N VAL A 275 -22.97 15.34 -16.11
CA VAL A 275 -22.34 16.52 -16.71
C VAL A 275 -23.43 17.54 -16.92
N VAL A 276 -23.13 18.79 -16.61
CA VAL A 276 -23.99 19.94 -16.87
C VAL A 276 -23.07 20.97 -17.49
N ASP A 277 -23.44 21.46 -18.67
CA ASP A 277 -22.74 22.59 -19.27
C ASP A 277 -23.01 23.83 -18.40
N ALA A 278 -21.95 24.60 -18.11
CA ALA A 278 -22.01 25.82 -17.31
C ALA A 278 -22.22 27.06 -18.20
#